data_AF-A0A183DLI0-F1
#
_entry.id   AF-A0A183DLI0-F1
#
_cell.length_a   1.000
_cell.length_b   1.000
_cell.length_c   1.000
_cell.angle_alpha   90.00
_cell.angle_beta   90.00
_cell.angle_gamma   90.00
#
_symmetry.space_group_name_H-M   'P 1'
#
loop_
_entity.id
_entity.type
_entity.pdbx_description
1 polymer ?
#
loop_
_entity_poly.entity_id
_entity_poly.type
_entity_poly.pdbx_seq_one_letter_code
_entity_poly.pdbx_strand_id
1 'polypeptide(L)'
;LRKAGTSIEVIEEDFRNGILLLQRDIESDLTEHILKKNLGLKLMLLLEVISGEALPRPDRGKMRFHKIANVNKALEYIESKGVKLVSIGAEGLKLLGFSEFFFF
;
A
#
# COMPACT_ATOMS: atom_id res chain seq x y z
N LEU A 1 -14.67 -19.15 -19.54
CA LEU A 1 -13.23 -19.22 -19.16
C LEU A 1 -12.84 -17.88 -18.53
N ARG A 2 -13.11 -17.68 -17.23
CA ARG A 2 -12.53 -16.53 -16.50
C ARG A 2 -11.15 -16.99 -16.02
N LYS A 3 -10.08 -16.41 -16.57
CA LYS A 3 -8.73 -16.48 -15.97
C LYS A 3 -8.80 -15.70 -14.66
N ALA A 4 -9.24 -16.33 -13.57
CA ALA A 4 -9.53 -15.67 -12.30
C ALA A 4 -8.38 -15.71 -11.29
N GLY A 5 -7.34 -16.53 -11.52
CA GLY A 5 -6.20 -16.61 -10.60
C GLY A 5 -5.15 -15.52 -10.80
N THR A 6 -4.90 -15.14 -12.05
CA THR A 6 -3.72 -14.31 -12.39
C THR A 6 -3.89 -12.84 -12.04
N SER A 7 -5.10 -12.29 -12.03
CA SER A 7 -5.30 -10.85 -11.79
C SER A 7 -5.21 -10.48 -10.31
N ILE A 8 -5.71 -11.32 -9.41
CA ILE A 8 -5.73 -11.01 -7.96
C ILE A 8 -4.34 -11.19 -7.35
N GLU A 9 -3.66 -12.30 -7.68
CA GLU A 9 -2.30 -12.55 -7.21
C GLU A 9 -1.33 -11.47 -7.69
N VAL A 10 -1.47 -10.99 -8.93
CA VAL A 10 -0.67 -9.87 -9.47
C VAL A 10 -0.99 -8.55 -8.75
N ILE A 11 -2.25 -8.26 -8.47
CA ILE A 11 -2.60 -7.05 -7.69
C ILE A 11 -2.03 -7.15 -6.27
N GLU A 12 -2.11 -8.31 -5.64
CA GLU A 12 -1.54 -8.54 -4.32
C GLU A 12 -0.02 -8.39 -4.32
N GLU A 13 0.67 -8.92 -5.33
CA GLU A 13 2.11 -8.78 -5.49
C GLU A 13 2.51 -7.31 -5.71
N ASP A 14 1.83 -6.61 -6.63
CA ASP A 14 2.07 -5.18 -6.89
C ASP A 14 1.83 -4.33 -5.64
N PHE A 15 0.78 -4.68 -4.88
CA PHE A 15 0.45 -3.99 -3.64
C PHE A 15 1.49 -4.25 -2.55
N ARG A 16 1.94 -5.50 -2.36
CA ARG A 16 3.06 -5.85 -1.47
C ARG A 16 4.34 -5.13 -1.84
N ASN A 17 4.69 -5.13 -3.12
CA ASN A 17 5.87 -4.44 -3.63
C ASN A 17 5.79 -2.93 -3.38
N GLY A 18 4.62 -2.33 -3.54
CA GLY A 18 4.36 -0.94 -3.17
C GLY A 18 4.64 -0.65 -1.70
N ILE A 19 4.16 -1.50 -0.78
CA ILE A 19 4.40 -1.36 0.66
C ILE A 19 5.88 -1.58 1.02
N LEU A 20 6.54 -2.57 0.42
CA LEU A 20 7.96 -2.84 0.65
C LEU A 20 8.84 -1.65 0.24
N LEU A 21 8.53 -1.01 -0.88
CA LEU A 21 9.21 0.22 -1.30
C LEU A 21 9.00 1.35 -0.28
N LEU A 22 7.79 1.50 0.26
CA LEU A 22 7.50 2.49 1.30
C LEU A 22 8.30 2.24 2.59
N GLN A 23 8.39 0.99 3.03
CA GLN A 23 9.18 0.64 4.23
C GLN A 23 10.66 0.96 4.03
N ARG A 24 11.24 0.59 2.87
CA ARG A 24 12.62 0.93 2.52
C ARG A 24 12.88 2.43 2.42
N ASP A 25 11.91 3.20 1.91
CA ASP A 25 12.02 4.66 1.80
C ASP A 25 11.98 5.36 3.17
N ILE A 26 11.26 4.79 4.13
CA ILE A 26 11.20 5.32 5.49
C ILE A 26 12.55 5.13 6.19
N GLU A 27 13.23 4.01 5.92
CA GLU A 27 14.48 3.59 6.56
C GLU A 27 15.76 4.17 5.91
N SER A 28 15.74 4.62 4.65
CA SER A 28 16.94 5.13 3.97
C SER A 28 17.04 6.67 3.93
N ASP A 29 18.21 7.19 4.33
CA ASP A 29 18.62 8.60 4.16
C ASP A 29 18.82 9.00 2.68
N LEU A 30 18.64 8.06 1.73
CA LEU A 30 18.63 8.30 0.28
C LEU A 30 17.30 8.94 -0.18
N THR A 31 16.79 9.83 0.66
CA THR A 31 15.43 10.33 0.70
C THR A 31 15.11 11.27 -0.47
N GLU A 32 16.10 11.76 -1.22
CA GLU A 32 15.87 12.67 -2.35
C GLU A 32 15.36 11.99 -3.63
N HIS A 33 15.74 10.75 -3.91
CA HIS A 33 15.43 10.16 -5.23
C HIS A 33 14.08 9.43 -5.27
N ILE A 34 13.69 8.73 -4.19
CA ILE A 34 12.46 7.95 -4.15
C ILE A 34 11.25 8.78 -3.70
N LEU A 35 11.46 9.82 -2.88
CA LEU A 35 10.41 10.78 -2.54
C LEU A 35 9.87 11.58 -3.75
N LYS A 36 10.43 11.48 -4.98
CA LYS A 36 9.72 11.99 -6.17
C LYS A 36 8.41 11.24 -6.44
N LYS A 37 8.24 10.00 -5.98
CA LYS A 37 7.01 9.24 -6.19
C LYS A 37 6.00 9.55 -5.09
N ASN A 38 4.84 10.04 -5.51
CA ASN A 38 3.60 10.13 -4.71
C ASN A 38 3.05 8.72 -4.38
N LEU A 39 3.89 7.80 -3.88
CA LEU A 39 3.53 6.39 -3.71
C LEU A 39 2.41 6.21 -2.68
N GLY A 40 2.48 6.92 -1.53
CA GLY A 40 1.37 6.93 -0.56
C GLY A 40 0.05 7.39 -1.17
N LEU A 41 0.06 8.44 -2.00
CA LEU A 41 -1.15 8.90 -2.70
C LEU A 41 -1.67 7.86 -3.70
N LYS A 42 -0.78 7.22 -4.48
CA LYS A 42 -1.17 6.16 -5.42
C LYS A 42 -1.75 4.96 -4.69
N LEU A 43 -1.19 4.61 -3.53
CA LEU A 43 -1.68 3.51 -2.70
C LEU A 43 -3.08 3.83 -2.16
N MET A 44 -3.31 5.04 -1.65
CA MET A 44 -4.64 5.48 -1.22
C MET A 44 -5.66 5.41 -2.37
N LEU A 45 -5.31 5.92 -3.56
CA LEU A 45 -6.21 5.86 -4.73
C LEU A 45 -6.49 4.42 -5.18
N LEU A 46 -5.48 3.55 -5.15
CA LEU A 46 -5.67 2.14 -5.46
C LEU A 46 -6.67 1.53 -4.48
N LEU A 47 -6.47 1.75 -3.17
CA LEU A 47 -7.37 1.27 -2.11
C LEU A 47 -8.81 1.75 -2.31
N GLU A 48 -9.03 3.03 -2.64
CA GLU A 48 -10.37 3.55 -2.95
C GLU A 48 -11.02 2.80 -4.11
N VAL A 49 -10.27 2.56 -5.19
CA VAL A 49 -10.77 1.85 -6.37
C VAL A 49 -11.07 0.38 -6.07
N ILE A 50 -10.17 -0.32 -5.36
CA ILE A 50 -10.34 -1.76 -5.13
C ILE A 50 -11.33 -2.09 -4.01
N SER A 51 -11.62 -1.14 -3.11
CA SER A 51 -12.65 -1.32 -2.06
C SER A 51 -14.00 -0.68 -2.39
N GLY A 52 -14.05 0.25 -3.35
CA GLY A 52 -15.25 1.04 -3.62
C GLY A 52 -15.61 2.05 -2.52
N GLU A 53 -14.75 2.24 -1.51
CA GLU A 53 -14.95 3.17 -0.40
C GLU A 53 -14.09 4.43 -0.55
N ALA A 54 -14.59 5.55 -0.02
CA ALA A 54 -13.82 6.79 0.02
C ALA A 54 -12.84 6.77 1.21
N LEU A 55 -11.56 7.07 0.93
CA LEU A 55 -10.55 7.25 1.97
C LEU A 55 -10.50 8.72 2.44
N PRO A 56 -9.89 9.01 3.60
CA PRO A 56 -9.65 10.38 4.03
C PRO A 56 -8.86 11.18 2.98
N ARG A 57 -9.11 12.48 2.90
CA ARG A 57 -8.42 13.33 1.92
C ARG A 57 -6.90 13.23 2.08
N PRO A 58 -6.15 12.99 0.98
CA PRO A 58 -4.71 12.91 1.04
C PRO A 58 -4.09 14.27 1.33
N ASP A 59 -3.01 14.25 2.11
CA ASP A 59 -2.14 15.39 2.33
C ASP A 59 -1.46 15.80 1.03
N ARG A 60 -1.56 17.09 0.71
CA ARG A 60 -0.94 17.67 -0.48
C ARG A 60 0.34 18.40 -0.07
N GLY A 61 1.44 18.07 -0.73
CA GLY A 61 2.69 18.80 -0.58
C GLY A 61 3.91 17.96 -0.95
N LYS A 62 5.03 18.63 -1.18
CA LYS A 62 6.27 17.98 -1.64
C LYS A 62 7.15 17.46 -0.49
N MET A 63 6.88 17.91 0.74
CA MET A 63 7.67 17.59 1.92
C MET A 63 7.48 16.14 2.38
N ARG A 64 8.49 15.61 3.10
CA ARG A 64 8.53 14.22 3.59
C ARG A 64 7.33 13.88 4.47
N PHE A 65 6.93 14.77 5.38
CA PHE A 65 5.83 14.47 6.31
C PHE A 65 4.48 14.29 5.60
N HIS A 66 4.20 15.01 4.50
CA HIS A 66 2.96 14.79 3.72
C HIS A 66 2.93 13.40 3.10
N LYS A 67 4.08 12.93 2.61
CA LYS A 67 4.21 11.60 2.01
C LYS A 67 4.04 10.52 3.07
N ILE A 68 4.68 10.68 4.24
CA ILE A 68 4.50 9.78 5.38
C ILE A 68 3.04 9.77 5.84
N ALA A 69 2.40 10.94 5.96
CA ALA A 69 0.99 11.01 6.37
C ALA A 69 0.05 10.26 5.42
N ASN A 70 0.27 10.36 4.10
CA ASN A 70 -0.50 9.59 3.13
C ASN A 70 -0.25 8.08 3.22
N VAL A 71 0.99 7.67 3.49
CA VAL A 71 1.33 6.26 3.71
C VAL A 71 0.63 5.74 4.97
N ASN A 72 0.69 6.47 6.07
CA ASN A 72 0.05 6.08 7.32
C ASN A 72 -1.47 5.96 7.14
N LYS A 73 -2.13 6.90 6.46
CA LYS A 73 -3.56 6.80 6.13
C LYS A 73 -3.90 5.53 5.34
N ALA A 74 -3.07 5.16 4.37
CA ALA A 74 -3.26 3.93 3.61
C ALA A 74 -3.10 2.69 4.50
N LEU A 75 -2.05 2.65 5.34
CA LEU A 75 -1.78 1.54 6.26
C LEU A 75 -2.89 1.37 7.32
N GLU A 76 -3.36 2.47 7.91
CA GLU A 76 -4.49 2.47 8.85
C GLU A 76 -5.76 1.95 8.20
N TYR A 77 -6.03 2.35 6.95
CA TYR A 77 -7.19 1.84 6.20
C TYR A 77 -7.10 0.33 5.97
N ILE A 78 -5.95 -0.17 5.51
CA ILE A 78 -5.68 -1.60 5.30
C ILE A 78 -5.92 -2.38 6.60
N GLU A 79 -5.37 -1.89 7.71
CA GLU A 79 -5.54 -2.51 9.03
C GLU A 79 -7.02 -2.51 9.47
N SER A 80 -7.75 -1.43 9.21
CA SER A 80 -9.19 -1.33 9.51
C SER A 80 -10.05 -2.36 8.77
N LYS A 81 -9.56 -2.88 7.63
CA LYS A 81 -10.19 -3.97 6.86
C LYS A 81 -9.76 -5.36 7.32
N GLY A 82 -8.98 -5.46 8.40
CA GLY A 82 -8.49 -6.72 8.94
C GLY A 82 -7.24 -7.26 8.24
N VAL A 83 -6.67 -6.52 7.29
CA VAL A 83 -5.44 -6.92 6.60
C VAL A 83 -4.23 -6.61 7.49
N LYS A 84 -3.43 -7.63 7.79
CA LYS A 84 -2.23 -7.48 8.62
C LYS A 84 -0.96 -7.60 7.81
N LEU A 85 -0.10 -6.60 7.95
CA LEU A 85 1.27 -6.63 7.44
C LEU A 85 2.13 -7.45 8.41
N VAL A 86 2.66 -8.58 7.95
CA VAL A 86 3.54 -9.43 8.75
C VAL A 86 4.87 -9.60 8.03
N SER A 87 5.96 -9.22 8.70
CA SER A 87 7.32 -9.49 8.23
C SER A 87 7.66 -10.96 8.45
N ILE A 88 8.09 -11.65 7.39
CA ILE A 88 8.50 -13.06 7.41
C ILE A 88 10.03 -13.17 7.22
N GLY A 89 10.78 -12.39 8.01
CA GLY A 89 12.24 -12.45 8.02
C GLY A 89 12.86 -12.17 6.64
N ALA A 90 13.70 -13.09 6.14
CA ALA A 90 14.36 -12.94 4.85
C ALA A 90 13.41 -13.15 3.64
N GLU A 91 12.21 -13.71 3.85
CA GLU A 91 11.25 -14.00 2.78
C GLU A 91 10.45 -12.77 2.34
N GLY A 92 10.49 -11.66 3.10
CA GLY A 92 9.84 -10.40 2.76
C GLY A 92 8.58 -10.11 3.59
N LEU A 93 7.60 -9.44 2.98
CA LEU A 93 6.35 -9.02 3.61
C LEU A 93 5.17 -9.88 3.15
N LYS A 94 4.31 -10.30 4.08
CA LYS A 94 3.04 -10.97 3.81
C LYS A 94 1.86 -10.10 4.23
N LEU A 95 0.79 -10.13 3.44
CA LEU A 95 -0.48 -9.48 3.74
C LEU A 95 -1.50 -10.54 4.10
N LEU A 96 -1.70 -10.76 5.40
CA LEU A 96 -2.71 -11.69 5.88
C LEU A 96 -4.09 -11.04 5.72
N GLY A 97 -5.07 -11.79 5.21
CA GLY A 97 -6.44 -11.31 4.98
C GLY A 97 -6.62 -10.45 3.72
N PHE A 98 -5.57 -10.25 2.91
CA PHE A 98 -5.69 -9.41 1.70
C PHE A 98 -6.56 -10.03 0.61
N SER A 99 -6.59 -11.35 0.49
CA SER A 99 -7.50 -12.01 -0.46
C SER A 99 -8.97 -11.72 -0.14
N GLU A 100 -9.32 -11.61 1.14
CA GLU A 100 -10.67 -11.32 1.64
C GLU A 100 -11.11 -9.89 1.30
N PHE A 101 -10.14 -8.98 1.16
CA PHE A 101 -10.36 -7.59 0.79
C PHE A 101 -11.06 -7.43 -0.57
N PHE A 102 -10.81 -8.30 -1.54
CA PHE A 102 -11.45 -8.23 -2.88
C PHE A 102 -12.87 -8.79 -2.93
N PHE A 103 -13.34 -9.39 -1.83
CA PHE A 103 -14.68 -9.98 -1.76
C PHE A 103 -15.70 -9.07 -1.05
N PHE A 104 -15.30 -7.87 -0.62
CA PHE A 104 -16.18 -6.79 -0.19
C PHE A 104 -16.51 -5.86 -1.37
#